data_AF-A0A2H3C962-F1
#
_entry.id   AF-A0A2H3C962-F1
#
_cell.length_a   1.000
_cell.length_b   1.000
_cell.length_c   1.000
_cell.angle_alpha   90.00
_cell.angle_beta   90.00
_cell.angle_gamma   90.00
#
_symmetry.space_group_name_H-M   'P 1'
#
loop_
_entity.id
_entity.type
_entity.pdbx_description
1 polymer ?
#
loop_
_entity_poly.entity_id
_entity_poly.type
_entity_poly.pdbx_seq_one_letter_code
_entity_poly.pdbx_strand_id
1 'polypeptide(L)'
;MLFFTFILQLLVFITFTNALAIPFRRAHFHQGRNRKLRFRQSPSTISLSVASSTSTSASSSVSVAASAPSCLTRPSSYSATSSTLSVSTASDSTGNAALSASTVTATATVSSTGLVSTTSDTVLGISSSATEVASTSSTPVLTSSDVNTATLTSSSATATASSSDTSRKFVVAHHMVGNTYPYTSDDWAEDISLASASGIDGFALNVGVDDFQKDQVAAAYDAARQSGLDFKLFLSLDMTSLPCATADDAQSIRSWVKTYTTHSNQLIYDSRALVSTFSGESCTFGQSSVAEGWKSQFVQHSDLQGQIFFVPSFFVDPSTFSEYKDVMDGDYNWNSGWPVDLTTSVADAILANTSSSTSGSTANASLIAATVVSATTNAESALSRFIGSTETDQQHLEGLAALSDGLSSRDESSSELAYMAAVSPWFFTHYGPDTYNKNFVYLSDEHLYSRRWESLVASRDSVSIVEINTWNDYGESHYIGPIKGAQPNSEAWTNGMNHTAWLGLTAYYASAFKTGTYPTIEKDQIYMWSRPHPANAEAPDSVAQPTNYQLFQDYVWAVVLTTAPSSVTLSTSDSSSQTFDVPAGLSKLSVPISPGDTMKGTIVRDGQTVVELNADSFTFQGSPQTYNYNAFVASASAE
;
A
#
# COMPACT_ATOMS: atom_id res chain seq x y z
N MET A 1 36.99 16.43 21.88
CA MET A 1 36.47 15.17 21.30
C MET A 1 35.04 14.86 21.76
N LEU A 2 34.22 15.88 22.05
CA LEU A 2 32.80 15.75 22.44
C LEU A 2 31.88 16.77 21.73
N PHE A 3 32.43 17.58 20.82
CA PHE A 3 31.67 18.55 20.01
C PHE A 3 31.43 18.06 18.57
N PHE A 4 32.02 16.93 18.18
CA PHE A 4 31.87 16.35 16.83
C PHE A 4 30.73 15.32 16.75
N THR A 5 30.26 14.80 17.88
CA THR A 5 29.20 13.79 17.94
C THR A 5 27.80 14.42 17.82
N PHE A 6 27.63 15.66 18.28
CA PHE A 6 26.33 16.36 18.25
C PHE A 6 26.00 16.97 16.87
N ILE A 7 27.02 17.39 16.11
CA ILE A 7 26.82 17.92 14.75
C ILE A 7 26.57 16.78 13.75
N LEU A 8 27.08 15.57 14.01
CA LEU A 8 26.83 14.41 13.15
C LEU A 8 25.43 13.82 13.36
N GLN A 9 24.87 13.88 14.58
CA GLN A 9 23.47 13.49 14.83
C GLN A 9 22.46 14.49 14.23
N LEU A 10 22.79 15.79 14.18
CA LEU A 10 21.92 16.80 13.58
C LEU A 10 21.99 16.81 12.04
N LEU A 11 23.16 16.52 11.44
CA LEU A 11 23.28 16.39 9.98
C LEU A 11 22.66 15.10 9.43
N VAL A 12 22.69 14.00 10.18
CA VAL A 12 21.99 12.74 9.80
C VAL A 12 20.47 12.91 9.86
N PHE A 13 19.94 13.69 10.82
CA PHE A 13 18.49 13.98 10.88
C PHE A 13 17.99 14.91 9.75
N ILE A 14 18.80 15.86 9.30
CA ILE A 14 18.44 16.82 8.22
C ILE A 14 18.59 16.19 6.81
N THR A 15 19.42 15.15 6.65
CA THR A 15 19.54 14.42 5.38
C THR A 15 18.51 13.29 5.22
N PHE A 16 18.01 12.70 6.31
CA PHE A 16 16.98 11.65 6.24
C PHE A 16 15.56 12.17 5.96
N THR A 17 15.22 13.39 6.42
CA THR A 17 13.92 14.02 6.15
C THR A 17 13.73 14.45 4.70
N ASN A 18 14.82 14.70 3.95
CA ASN A 18 14.74 15.07 2.53
C ASN A 18 14.70 13.88 1.56
N ALA A 19 14.89 12.65 2.03
CA ALA A 19 14.85 11.44 1.19
C ALA A 19 13.45 10.81 1.11
N LEU A 20 12.53 11.16 2.02
CA LEU A 20 11.18 10.58 2.13
C LEU A 20 10.08 11.44 1.49
N ALA A 21 10.42 12.64 0.99
CA ALA A 21 9.55 13.49 0.19
C ALA A 21 10.32 14.01 -1.03
N ILE A 22 10.47 13.18 -2.07
CA ILE A 22 11.00 13.64 -3.35
C ILE A 22 9.83 14.29 -4.12
N PRO A 23 9.84 15.62 -4.35
CA PRO A 23 8.80 16.27 -5.12
C PRO A 23 8.84 15.81 -6.58
N PHE A 24 7.67 15.52 -7.15
CA PHE A 24 7.48 15.30 -8.58
C PHE A 24 8.10 16.45 -9.40
N ARG A 25 9.28 16.23 -9.97
CA ARG A 25 9.82 17.13 -11.01
C ARG A 25 9.32 16.67 -12.38
N ARG A 26 8.40 17.45 -12.93
CA ARG A 26 7.80 17.33 -14.27
C ARG A 26 8.83 17.19 -15.39
N ALA A 27 8.54 16.28 -16.33
CA ALA A 27 8.84 16.46 -17.75
C ALA A 27 7.60 17.04 -18.45
N HIS A 28 7.73 18.23 -19.04
CA HIS A 28 6.66 18.87 -19.81
C HIS A 28 6.46 18.19 -21.17
N PHE A 29 5.26 17.65 -21.42
CA PHE A 29 4.82 17.35 -22.79
C PHE A 29 4.21 18.61 -23.41
N HIS A 30 4.86 19.13 -24.45
CA HIS A 30 4.32 20.18 -25.31
C HIS A 30 4.02 19.55 -26.68
N GLN A 31 2.77 19.14 -26.91
CA GLN A 31 2.33 18.73 -28.24
C GLN A 31 1.55 19.86 -28.91
N GLY A 32 2.14 20.38 -29.98
CA GLY A 32 1.63 21.49 -30.76
C GLY A 32 0.28 21.19 -31.40
N ARG A 33 -0.69 22.06 -31.12
CA ARG A 33 -1.95 22.20 -31.87
C ARG A 33 -1.65 22.58 -33.32
N ASN A 34 -1.95 21.69 -34.26
CA ASN A 34 -2.23 22.09 -35.64
C ASN A 34 -3.73 22.01 -35.91
N ARG A 35 -4.39 23.18 -35.84
CA ARG A 35 -5.74 23.38 -36.37
C ARG A 35 -5.70 23.32 -37.89
N LYS A 36 -6.44 22.41 -38.50
CA LYS A 36 -7.05 22.63 -39.82
C LYS A 36 -8.55 22.38 -39.72
N LEU A 37 -9.31 23.47 -39.78
CA LEU A 37 -10.74 23.44 -40.07
C LEU A 37 -10.96 22.85 -41.47
N ARG A 38 -11.85 21.86 -41.59
CA ARG A 38 -12.75 21.72 -42.75
C ARG A 38 -14.10 21.19 -42.28
N PHE A 39 -15.13 21.95 -42.63
CA PHE A 39 -16.53 21.64 -42.38
C PHE A 39 -17.10 20.69 -43.45
N ARG A 40 -18.08 19.91 -42.99
CA ARG A 40 -19.31 19.41 -43.65
C ARG A 40 -19.34 18.06 -44.37
N GLN A 41 -20.36 17.31 -43.91
CA GLN A 41 -21.34 16.45 -44.60
C GLN A 41 -21.03 14.96 -44.76
N SER A 42 -21.72 14.16 -43.94
CA SER A 42 -22.24 12.83 -44.30
C SER A 42 -23.31 12.95 -45.39
N PRO A 43 -23.52 11.90 -46.22
CA PRO A 43 -24.52 10.90 -45.85
C PRO A 43 -24.18 9.43 -46.24
N SER A 44 -24.72 8.53 -45.41
CA SER A 44 -25.43 7.27 -45.75
C SER A 44 -24.80 6.19 -46.65
N THR A 45 -24.59 5.03 -46.01
CA THR A 45 -24.93 3.64 -46.42
C THR A 45 -24.70 3.18 -47.86
N ILE A 46 -23.91 2.09 -48.03
CA ILE A 46 -24.26 0.89 -48.82
C ILE A 46 -23.30 -0.25 -48.42
N SER A 47 -23.87 -1.41 -48.10
CA SER A 47 -23.20 -2.69 -47.90
C SER A 47 -22.88 -3.35 -49.24
N LEU A 48 -21.72 -3.98 -49.38
CA LEU A 48 -21.55 -5.17 -50.23
C LEU A 48 -20.28 -5.93 -49.87
N SER A 49 -20.47 -7.22 -49.66
CA SER A 49 -19.50 -8.29 -49.49
C SER A 49 -18.80 -8.64 -50.81
N VAL A 50 -17.60 -9.24 -50.72
CA VAL A 50 -17.20 -10.53 -51.34
C VAL A 50 -15.67 -10.64 -51.41
N ALA A 51 -15.17 -11.63 -50.66
CA ALA A 51 -14.13 -12.63 -50.95
C ALA A 51 -12.85 -12.33 -51.77
N SER A 52 -11.73 -12.65 -51.09
CA SER A 52 -10.60 -13.49 -51.53
C SER A 52 -9.88 -13.22 -52.86
N SER A 53 -8.56 -13.02 -52.78
CA SER A 53 -7.60 -13.98 -53.34
C SER A 53 -6.15 -13.65 -52.96
N THR A 54 -5.42 -14.74 -52.75
CA THR A 54 -3.99 -14.94 -52.49
C THR A 54 -3.08 -14.55 -53.65
N SER A 55 -1.87 -14.06 -53.38
CA SER A 55 -0.60 -14.64 -53.89
C SER A 55 0.65 -13.85 -53.45
N THR A 56 1.51 -14.53 -52.69
CA THR A 56 2.99 -14.65 -52.81
C THR A 56 3.76 -13.72 -53.76
N SER A 57 4.87 -13.09 -53.30
CA SER A 57 6.25 -13.62 -53.36
C SER A 57 7.34 -12.54 -53.24
N ALA A 58 8.27 -12.79 -52.31
CA ALA A 58 9.74 -12.73 -52.41
C ALA A 58 10.51 -11.47 -52.93
N SER A 59 11.36 -10.98 -52.01
CA SER A 59 12.80 -10.65 -52.15
C SER A 59 13.30 -9.67 -53.22
N SER A 60 14.01 -8.62 -52.78
CA SER A 60 15.42 -8.39 -53.16
C SER A 60 16.04 -7.21 -52.39
N SER A 61 17.25 -7.47 -51.91
CA SER A 61 18.23 -6.56 -51.35
C SER A 61 18.89 -5.70 -52.44
N VAL A 62 19.10 -4.39 -52.20
CA VAL A 62 20.16 -3.60 -52.85
C VAL A 62 20.67 -2.53 -51.87
N SER A 63 21.98 -2.58 -51.64
CA SER A 63 22.80 -1.54 -51.02
C SER A 63 23.38 -0.60 -52.08
N VAL A 64 23.33 0.72 -51.89
CA VAL A 64 24.22 1.69 -52.54
C VAL A 64 24.52 2.86 -51.58
N ALA A 65 25.81 3.21 -51.50
CA ALA A 65 26.36 4.31 -50.74
C ALA A 65 26.32 5.66 -51.50
N ALA A 66 26.45 6.74 -50.73
CA ALA A 66 27.31 7.91 -50.97
C ALA A 66 26.64 9.31 -51.02
N SER A 67 27.31 10.21 -50.29
CA SER A 67 27.59 11.62 -50.60
C SER A 67 26.69 12.73 -50.02
N ALA A 68 27.34 13.56 -49.20
CA ALA A 68 26.94 14.92 -48.80
C ALA A 68 26.93 15.91 -49.99
N PRO A 69 26.37 17.12 -49.81
CA PRO A 69 27.27 18.28 -49.67
C PRO A 69 26.81 19.35 -48.65
N SER A 70 27.74 20.25 -48.39
CA SER A 70 27.82 21.26 -47.32
C SER A 70 27.21 22.64 -47.65
N CYS A 71 27.07 23.44 -46.58
CA CYS A 71 27.49 24.85 -46.44
C CYS A 71 26.43 25.97 -46.46
N LEU A 72 26.35 26.72 -45.36
CA LEU A 72 26.42 28.20 -45.32
C LEU A 72 26.74 28.70 -43.89
N THR A 73 27.44 29.83 -43.80
CA THR A 73 28.38 30.24 -42.73
C THR A 73 28.07 31.61 -42.09
N ARG A 74 28.29 31.71 -40.76
CA ARG A 74 28.81 32.85 -39.89
C ARG A 74 28.05 34.20 -39.79
N PRO A 75 28.37 35.13 -38.83
CA PRO A 75 29.24 35.09 -37.62
C PRO A 75 28.75 35.86 -36.32
N SER A 76 29.54 35.72 -35.21
CA SER A 76 29.83 36.69 -34.09
C SER A 76 28.71 37.07 -33.10
N SER A 77 28.87 37.31 -31.77
CA SER A 77 29.99 37.50 -30.82
C SER A 77 29.46 37.83 -29.39
N TYR A 78 30.31 37.70 -28.37
CA TYR A 78 30.37 38.37 -27.04
C TYR A 78 29.84 37.73 -25.74
N SER A 79 30.82 37.62 -24.82
CA SER A 79 30.85 37.83 -23.35
C SER A 79 30.13 36.86 -22.39
N ALA A 80 30.95 36.12 -21.65
CA ALA A 80 30.62 35.56 -20.34
C ALA A 80 31.39 36.36 -19.27
N THR A 81 30.67 36.87 -18.27
CA THR A 81 31.23 37.40 -17.02
C THR A 81 31.12 36.35 -15.92
N SER A 82 32.27 36.11 -15.28
CA SER A 82 32.47 35.23 -14.13
C SER A 82 32.04 35.91 -12.84
N SER A 83 31.49 35.15 -11.89
CA SER A 83 31.51 35.50 -10.46
C SER A 83 31.75 34.23 -9.64
N THR A 84 33.00 34.04 -9.27
CA THR A 84 33.46 33.18 -8.19
C THR A 84 33.32 33.95 -6.87
N LEU A 85 32.76 33.33 -5.83
CA LEU A 85 32.78 33.84 -4.47
C LEU A 85 33.73 32.97 -3.63
N SER A 86 34.81 33.60 -3.20
CA SER A 86 35.88 33.02 -2.39
C SER A 86 35.61 33.20 -0.90
N VAL A 87 35.94 32.15 -0.15
CA VAL A 87 36.08 32.10 1.29
C VAL A 87 37.16 33.08 1.74
N SER A 88 36.92 33.82 2.83
CA SER A 88 37.95 34.53 3.58
C SER A 88 37.85 34.21 5.07
N THR A 89 38.96 33.72 5.61
CA THR A 89 39.26 33.61 7.04
C THR A 89 40.12 34.81 7.44
N ALA A 90 39.77 35.47 8.55
CA ALA A 90 40.72 36.27 9.33
C ALA A 90 40.25 36.35 10.80
N SER A 91 41.25 36.36 11.68
CA SER A 91 41.24 36.09 13.11
C SER A 91 41.29 37.36 13.99
N ASP A 92 41.08 37.12 15.30
CA ASP A 92 41.49 37.90 16.49
C ASP A 92 40.64 39.14 16.89
N SER A 93 40.34 39.44 18.17
CA SER A 93 40.80 38.93 19.47
C SER A 93 39.98 39.48 20.67
N THR A 94 40.02 38.72 21.78
CA THR A 94 40.01 39.10 23.23
C THR A 94 38.76 39.60 23.96
N GLY A 95 38.45 38.91 25.07
CA GLY A 95 37.59 39.37 26.18
C GLY A 95 37.32 38.27 27.23
N ASN A 96 38.23 38.12 28.20
CA ASN A 96 38.26 37.11 29.26
C ASN A 96 37.23 37.41 30.39
N ALA A 97 36.53 36.39 30.94
CA ALA A 97 36.15 36.33 32.37
C ALA A 97 35.61 34.95 32.83
N ALA A 98 36.42 34.30 33.66
CA ALA A 98 36.12 33.56 34.89
C ALA A 98 35.12 32.37 34.94
N LEU A 99 35.73 31.23 35.30
CA LEU A 99 35.19 30.01 35.92
C LEU A 99 34.26 30.24 37.12
N SER A 100 33.24 29.38 37.24
CA SER A 100 32.81 28.80 38.52
C SER A 100 32.15 27.44 38.27
N ALA A 101 32.83 26.38 38.72
CA ALA A 101 32.29 25.04 38.79
C ALA A 101 31.37 24.92 40.02
N SER A 102 30.21 24.28 39.86
CA SER A 102 29.45 23.72 40.98
C SER A 102 29.17 22.26 40.70
N THR A 103 29.82 21.44 41.50
CA THR A 103 29.67 19.99 41.63
C THR A 103 28.32 19.70 42.28
N VAL A 104 27.48 18.88 41.63
CA VAL A 104 26.40 18.16 42.31
C VAL A 104 26.64 16.67 42.10
N THR A 105 27.05 16.03 43.18
CA THR A 105 27.14 14.58 43.33
C THR A 105 25.74 14.06 43.66
N ALA A 106 25.19 13.17 42.84
CA ALA A 106 24.00 12.40 43.19
C ALA A 106 24.38 10.93 43.35
N THR A 107 24.40 10.52 44.62
CA THR A 107 24.65 9.17 45.11
C THR A 107 23.41 8.30 44.86
N ALA A 108 23.54 7.25 44.05
CA ALA A 108 22.51 6.23 43.92
C ALA A 108 22.55 5.31 45.14
N THR A 109 21.50 5.35 45.96
CA THR A 109 21.33 4.45 47.11
C THR A 109 20.49 3.25 46.66
N VAL A 110 21.12 2.08 46.63
CA VAL A 110 20.45 0.79 46.46
C VAL A 110 19.78 0.42 47.78
N SER A 111 18.53 -0.01 47.74
CA SER A 111 17.88 -0.69 48.87
C SER A 111 17.21 -1.96 48.39
N SER A 112 17.73 -3.07 48.88
CA SER A 112 17.30 -4.44 48.68
C SER A 112 16.46 -4.90 49.87
N THR A 113 15.27 -5.43 49.62
CA THR A 113 14.50 -6.35 50.49
C THR A 113 13.54 -7.08 49.55
N GLY A 114 13.44 -8.40 49.44
CA GLY A 114 13.63 -9.50 50.37
C GLY A 114 12.39 -10.39 50.23
N LEU A 115 12.56 -11.61 49.70
CA LEU A 115 11.48 -12.59 49.51
C LEU A 115 10.75 -12.92 50.81
N VAL A 116 9.42 -13.07 50.76
CA VAL A 116 8.66 -14.01 51.59
C VAL A 116 7.53 -14.64 50.77
N SER A 117 7.51 -15.98 50.82
CA SER A 117 6.47 -16.89 50.33
C SER A 117 5.32 -16.97 51.33
N THR A 118 4.07 -16.96 50.85
CA THR A 118 2.95 -17.62 51.55
C THR A 118 1.99 -18.24 50.56
N THR A 119 1.88 -19.55 50.66
CA THR A 119 0.83 -20.42 50.13
C THR A 119 -0.52 -20.14 50.78
N SER A 120 -1.62 -20.37 50.06
CA SER A 120 -2.76 -21.14 50.56
C SER A 120 -3.76 -21.47 49.45
N ASP A 121 -3.98 -22.77 49.30
CA ASP A 121 -5.08 -23.41 48.59
C ASP A 121 -6.46 -22.93 49.05
N THR A 122 -7.44 -22.96 48.15
CA THR A 122 -8.73 -23.58 48.50
C THR A 122 -9.39 -24.21 47.28
N VAL A 123 -9.53 -25.53 47.39
CA VAL A 123 -10.20 -26.47 46.49
C VAL A 123 -11.69 -26.52 46.81
N LEU A 124 -12.57 -26.46 45.80
CA LEU A 124 -13.84 -27.19 45.66
C LEU A 124 -14.14 -27.25 44.15
N GLY A 125 -14.28 -28.36 43.42
CA GLY A 125 -14.66 -29.73 43.76
C GLY A 125 -16.12 -29.98 43.37
N ILE A 126 -16.36 -31.04 42.56
CA ILE A 126 -17.65 -31.68 42.14
C ILE A 126 -18.19 -31.15 40.79
N SER A 127 -18.64 -31.96 39.83
CA SER A 127 -18.55 -33.40 39.50
C SER A 127 -19.25 -33.57 38.14
N SER A 128 -18.76 -34.52 37.36
CA SER A 128 -19.37 -35.12 36.18
C SER A 128 -20.84 -35.54 36.37
N SER A 129 -21.63 -35.48 35.29
CA SER A 129 -22.62 -36.52 34.95
C SER A 129 -23.02 -36.42 33.48
N ALA A 130 -22.69 -37.46 32.73
CA ALA A 130 -23.29 -37.79 31.45
C ALA A 130 -24.64 -38.46 31.66
N THR A 131 -25.61 -38.22 30.78
CA THR A 131 -26.75 -39.13 30.60
C THR A 131 -27.26 -39.01 29.16
N GLU A 132 -27.21 -40.13 28.43
CA GLU A 132 -27.95 -40.36 27.18
C GLU A 132 -29.47 -40.34 27.42
N VAL A 133 -30.26 -39.83 26.47
CA VAL A 133 -31.52 -40.47 26.03
C VAL A 133 -31.77 -40.14 24.55
N ALA A 134 -32.23 -41.16 23.82
CA ALA A 134 -32.44 -41.23 22.38
C ALA A 134 -33.73 -40.56 21.83
N SER A 135 -33.67 -40.30 20.52
CA SER A 135 -34.70 -40.39 19.46
C SER A 135 -36.05 -39.66 19.60
N THR A 136 -36.40 -38.83 18.60
CA THR A 136 -37.43 -39.17 17.60
C THR A 136 -37.47 -38.15 16.45
N SER A 137 -37.75 -38.69 15.27
CA SER A 137 -37.94 -38.06 13.96
C SER A 137 -39.28 -37.36 13.80
N SER A 138 -39.32 -36.28 13.01
CA SER A 138 -40.37 -36.08 11.99
C SER A 138 -40.02 -34.92 11.05
N THR A 139 -39.90 -35.25 9.76
CA THR A 139 -39.98 -34.33 8.62
C THR A 139 -41.41 -33.79 8.46
N PRO A 140 -41.59 -32.73 7.64
CA PRO A 140 -42.37 -32.97 6.44
C PRO A 140 -41.76 -32.36 5.18
N VAL A 141 -41.84 -33.14 4.11
CA VAL A 141 -41.76 -32.72 2.71
C VAL A 141 -43.16 -32.31 2.28
N LEU A 142 -43.31 -31.16 1.61
CA LEU A 142 -44.39 -30.95 0.64
C LEU A 142 -43.89 -30.13 -0.56
N THR A 143 -44.41 -30.54 -1.70
CA THR A 143 -44.02 -30.29 -3.09
C THR A 143 -44.75 -29.13 -3.75
N SER A 144 -44.05 -28.50 -4.70
CA SER A 144 -44.47 -27.93 -5.99
C SER A 144 -45.53 -26.82 -6.08
N SER A 145 -45.08 -25.75 -6.78
CA SER A 145 -45.76 -24.94 -7.80
C SER A 145 -47.05 -24.21 -7.44
N ASP A 146 -46.98 -22.87 -7.43
CA ASP A 146 -47.86 -22.04 -8.25
C ASP A 146 -47.29 -20.63 -8.47
N VAL A 147 -47.31 -20.21 -9.74
CA VAL A 147 -47.00 -18.87 -10.22
C VAL A 147 -48.18 -17.97 -9.86
N ASN A 148 -47.94 -16.85 -9.16
CA ASN A 148 -48.86 -15.73 -9.24
C ASN A 148 -48.17 -14.38 -9.07
N THR A 149 -48.33 -13.58 -10.11
CA THR A 149 -47.90 -12.20 -10.31
C THR A 149 -48.52 -11.30 -9.24
N ALA A 150 -47.69 -10.66 -8.42
CA ALA A 150 -48.14 -9.62 -7.49
C ALA A 150 -47.35 -8.33 -7.74
N THR A 151 -48.12 -7.33 -8.16
CA THR A 151 -47.77 -5.95 -8.49
C THR A 151 -47.05 -5.27 -7.31
N LEU A 152 -45.78 -4.89 -7.50
CA LEU A 152 -45.03 -4.09 -6.53
C LEU A 152 -45.59 -2.66 -6.53
N THR A 153 -46.30 -2.30 -5.47
CA THR A 153 -46.62 -0.91 -5.15
C THR A 153 -45.42 -0.30 -4.46
N SER A 154 -44.86 0.75 -5.07
CA SER A 154 -43.73 1.51 -4.56
C SER A 154 -44.15 2.38 -3.37
N SER A 155 -43.91 1.89 -2.16
CA SER A 155 -43.88 2.76 -0.97
C SER A 155 -42.52 3.47 -0.95
N SER A 156 -42.54 4.77 -1.26
CA SER A 156 -41.43 5.71 -1.05
C SER A 156 -41.04 5.69 0.43
N ALA A 157 -39.95 5.01 0.74
CA ALA A 157 -39.29 5.13 2.04
C ALA A 157 -38.56 6.46 2.06
N THR A 158 -39.05 7.37 2.89
CA THR A 158 -38.39 8.64 3.19
C THR A 158 -37.06 8.32 3.86
N ALA A 159 -35.95 8.67 3.22
CA ALA A 159 -34.60 8.54 3.75
C ALA A 159 -34.52 9.28 5.09
N THR A 160 -34.56 8.51 6.18
CA THR A 160 -34.34 9.02 7.52
C THR A 160 -32.84 9.03 7.72
N ALA A 161 -32.28 10.17 8.11
CA ALA A 161 -30.86 10.35 8.35
C ALA A 161 -30.31 9.21 9.22
N SER A 162 -29.31 8.51 8.69
CA SER A 162 -28.55 7.48 9.40
C SER A 162 -28.01 8.07 10.70
N SER A 163 -28.23 7.37 11.81
CA SER A 163 -27.43 7.56 13.02
C SER A 163 -25.93 7.48 12.67
N SER A 164 -25.11 8.30 13.31
CA SER A 164 -23.64 8.32 13.18
C SER A 164 -23.06 6.99 13.67
N ASP A 165 -22.97 6.02 12.76
CA ASP A 165 -22.41 4.71 13.07
C ASP A 165 -20.89 4.74 12.92
N THR A 166 -20.19 5.42 13.83
CA THR A 166 -18.73 5.35 13.96
C THR A 166 -18.25 3.94 14.33
N SER A 167 -19.17 3.03 14.69
CA SER A 167 -18.86 1.62 14.92
C SER A 167 -18.64 0.83 13.62
N ARG A 168 -19.11 1.35 12.47
CA ARG A 168 -18.87 0.72 11.16
C ARG A 168 -17.39 0.86 10.79
N LYS A 169 -16.73 -0.28 10.63
CA LYS A 169 -15.38 -0.38 10.07
C LYS A 169 -15.44 -0.35 8.54
N PHE A 170 -14.51 0.37 7.92
CA PHE A 170 -14.41 0.47 6.46
C PHE A 170 -13.10 -0.13 5.96
N VAL A 171 -13.17 -0.79 4.81
CA VAL A 171 -11.98 -1.15 4.02
C VAL A 171 -12.09 -0.41 2.69
N VAL A 172 -11.10 0.42 2.36
CA VAL A 172 -11.05 1.18 1.12
C VAL A 172 -9.76 0.87 0.38
N ALA A 173 -9.67 1.22 -0.90
CA ALA A 173 -8.42 1.12 -1.65
C ALA A 173 -8.03 2.47 -2.23
N HIS A 174 -6.74 2.81 -2.14
CA HIS A 174 -6.22 4.03 -2.73
C HIS A 174 -6.20 3.92 -4.25
N HIS A 175 -6.74 4.92 -4.95
CA HIS A 175 -6.91 4.88 -6.39
C HIS A 175 -6.24 6.10 -7.03
N MET A 176 -5.17 5.87 -7.79
CA MET A 176 -4.43 6.87 -8.55
C MET A 176 -5.29 7.38 -9.70
N VAL A 177 -5.97 8.51 -9.53
CA VAL A 177 -6.79 9.13 -10.59
C VAL A 177 -5.90 9.63 -11.74
N GLY A 178 -4.65 9.99 -11.46
CA GLY A 178 -3.66 10.30 -12.50
C GLY A 178 -3.47 9.17 -13.53
N ASN A 179 -3.66 7.92 -13.13
CA ASN A 179 -3.52 6.75 -14.02
C ASN A 179 -4.78 6.50 -14.87
N THR A 180 -5.88 7.23 -14.64
CA THR A 180 -7.16 6.99 -15.33
C THR A 180 -7.36 7.87 -16.55
N TYR A 181 -6.33 8.53 -17.08
CA TYR A 181 -6.45 9.35 -18.30
C TYR A 181 -7.22 8.66 -19.44
N PRO A 182 -7.01 7.36 -19.75
CA PRO A 182 -7.75 6.68 -20.80
C PRO A 182 -9.00 5.93 -20.29
N TYR A 183 -9.38 6.02 -19.02
CA TYR A 183 -10.57 5.33 -18.49
C TYR A 183 -11.85 5.82 -19.14
N THR A 184 -12.76 4.87 -19.33
CA THR A 184 -14.16 5.07 -19.69
C THR A 184 -15.06 4.86 -18.46
N SER A 185 -16.36 5.12 -18.60
CA SER A 185 -17.34 4.79 -17.57
C SER A 185 -17.42 3.29 -17.28
N ASP A 186 -17.17 2.43 -18.28
CA ASP A 186 -17.19 0.98 -18.11
C ASP A 186 -15.99 0.52 -17.26
N ASP A 187 -14.81 1.12 -17.47
CA ASP A 187 -13.62 0.84 -16.65
C ASP A 187 -13.89 1.13 -15.16
N TRP A 188 -14.49 2.28 -14.86
CA TRP A 188 -14.90 2.62 -13.49
C TRP A 188 -15.96 1.66 -12.93
N ALA A 189 -16.98 1.31 -13.73
CA ALA A 189 -18.03 0.40 -13.29
C ALA A 189 -17.49 -1.00 -12.98
N GLU A 190 -16.58 -1.51 -13.80
CA GLU A 190 -15.90 -2.78 -13.59
C GLU A 190 -15.03 -2.75 -12.33
N ASP A 191 -14.22 -1.70 -12.14
CA ASP A 191 -13.33 -1.59 -10.99
C ASP A 191 -14.12 -1.49 -9.68
N ILE A 192 -15.19 -0.69 -9.65
CA ILE A 192 -16.09 -0.58 -8.49
C ILE A 192 -16.77 -1.92 -8.19
N SER A 193 -17.26 -2.60 -9.22
CA SER A 193 -17.93 -3.90 -9.05
C SER A 193 -16.97 -4.95 -8.50
N LEU A 194 -15.76 -5.02 -9.05
CA LEU A 194 -14.73 -5.95 -8.62
C LEU A 194 -14.24 -5.65 -7.20
N ALA A 195 -13.99 -4.38 -6.88
CA ALA A 195 -13.58 -3.95 -5.54
C ALA A 195 -14.65 -4.32 -4.51
N SER A 196 -15.92 -3.99 -4.79
CA SER A 196 -17.05 -4.32 -3.93
C SER A 196 -17.20 -5.83 -3.71
N ALA A 197 -17.11 -6.62 -4.78
CA ALA A 197 -17.14 -8.09 -4.70
C ALA A 197 -15.96 -8.67 -3.91
N SER A 198 -14.84 -7.94 -3.80
CA SER A 198 -13.64 -8.33 -3.06
C SER A 198 -13.63 -7.80 -1.61
N GLY A 199 -14.76 -7.31 -1.12
CA GLY A 199 -14.90 -6.83 0.27
C GLY A 199 -14.42 -5.39 0.51
N ILE A 200 -14.05 -4.65 -0.53
CA ILE A 200 -13.65 -3.24 -0.46
C ILE A 200 -14.90 -2.36 -0.53
N ASP A 201 -15.09 -1.50 0.47
CA ASP A 201 -16.25 -0.61 0.61
C ASP A 201 -16.13 0.68 -0.20
N GLY A 202 -14.93 1.04 -0.68
CA GLY A 202 -14.75 2.30 -1.41
C GLY A 202 -13.36 2.57 -1.95
N PHE A 203 -13.23 3.70 -2.65
CA PHE A 203 -11.94 4.22 -3.12
C PHE A 203 -11.59 5.57 -2.49
N ALA A 204 -10.33 5.68 -2.05
CA ALA A 204 -9.68 6.95 -1.78
C ALA A 204 -9.11 7.48 -3.10
N LEU A 205 -9.76 8.48 -3.69
CA LEU A 205 -9.40 9.02 -5.00
C LEU A 205 -8.22 9.97 -4.87
N ASN A 206 -7.02 9.49 -5.19
CA ASN A 206 -5.80 10.27 -5.20
C ASN A 206 -5.81 11.27 -6.36
N VAL A 207 -5.89 12.56 -6.05
CA VAL A 207 -6.07 13.63 -7.03
C VAL A 207 -4.94 14.65 -7.01
N GLY A 208 -4.39 14.93 -8.19
CA GLY A 208 -3.33 15.88 -8.44
C GLY A 208 -3.74 17.06 -9.34
N VAL A 209 -2.75 17.74 -9.91
CA VAL A 209 -2.92 19.03 -10.61
C VAL A 209 -3.60 18.95 -11.99
N ASP A 210 -3.63 17.79 -12.64
CA ASP A 210 -4.07 17.71 -14.03
C ASP A 210 -5.60 17.82 -14.18
N ASP A 211 -6.07 18.75 -15.01
CA ASP A 211 -7.49 19.11 -15.10
C ASP A 211 -8.44 17.94 -15.42
N PHE A 212 -7.98 16.96 -16.22
CA PHE A 212 -8.80 15.80 -16.58
C PHE A 212 -9.20 14.96 -15.36
N GLN A 213 -8.46 15.04 -14.26
CA GLN A 213 -8.75 14.27 -13.06
C GLN A 213 -10.08 14.70 -12.43
N LYS A 214 -10.50 15.96 -12.60
CA LYS A 214 -11.83 16.41 -12.15
C LYS A 214 -12.96 15.68 -12.88
N ASP A 215 -12.82 15.50 -14.19
CA ASP A 215 -13.78 14.76 -15.01
C ASP A 215 -13.78 13.27 -14.64
N GLN A 216 -12.62 12.68 -14.37
CA GLN A 216 -12.51 11.29 -13.95
C GLN A 216 -13.07 11.04 -12.54
N VAL A 217 -12.90 11.98 -11.60
CA VAL A 217 -13.58 11.92 -10.30
C VAL A 217 -15.09 11.96 -10.49
N ALA A 218 -15.61 12.87 -11.33
CA ALA A 218 -17.05 12.92 -11.60
C ALA A 218 -17.56 11.59 -12.20
N ALA A 219 -16.80 11.01 -13.15
CA ALA A 219 -17.11 9.71 -13.72
C ALA A 219 -17.11 8.57 -12.68
N ALA A 220 -16.17 8.57 -11.74
CA ALA A 220 -16.12 7.60 -10.65
C ALA A 220 -17.36 7.70 -9.74
N TYR A 221 -17.76 8.91 -9.35
CA TYR A 221 -18.99 9.14 -8.56
C TYR A 221 -20.25 8.75 -9.32
N ASP A 222 -20.32 9.02 -10.61
CA ASP A 222 -21.43 8.60 -11.46
C ASP A 222 -21.50 7.08 -11.61
N ALA A 223 -20.37 6.40 -11.78
CA ALA A 223 -20.29 4.94 -11.83
C ALA A 223 -20.70 4.31 -10.49
N ALA A 224 -20.23 4.84 -9.36
CA ALA A 224 -20.61 4.38 -8.02
C ALA A 224 -22.14 4.53 -7.82
N ARG A 225 -22.70 5.68 -8.18
CA ARG A 225 -24.14 5.93 -8.11
C ARG A 225 -24.96 4.99 -9.02
N GLN A 226 -24.49 4.76 -10.25
CA GLN A 226 -25.17 3.91 -11.22
C GLN A 226 -25.10 2.42 -10.86
N SER A 227 -24.04 1.98 -10.19
CA SER A 227 -23.92 0.57 -9.74
C SER A 227 -25.01 0.16 -8.75
N GLY A 228 -25.58 1.11 -8.01
CA GLY A 228 -26.53 0.84 -6.93
C GLY A 228 -25.93 0.15 -5.71
N LEU A 229 -24.61 -0.05 -5.67
CA LEU A 229 -23.87 -0.61 -4.55
C LEU A 229 -23.70 0.46 -3.46
N ASP A 230 -23.53 0.03 -2.20
CA ASP A 230 -23.10 0.90 -1.10
C ASP A 230 -21.60 1.21 -1.17
N PHE A 231 -21.09 1.50 -2.38
CA PHE A 231 -19.69 1.78 -2.63
C PHE A 231 -19.40 3.27 -2.42
N LYS A 232 -18.42 3.56 -1.56
CA LYS A 232 -18.07 4.91 -1.12
C LYS A 232 -16.85 5.44 -1.85
N LEU A 233 -16.77 6.75 -1.96
CA LEU A 233 -15.64 7.47 -2.54
C LEU A 233 -15.32 8.66 -1.63
N PHE A 234 -14.06 9.06 -1.61
CA PHE A 234 -13.64 10.33 -1.04
C PHE A 234 -12.39 10.82 -1.73
N LEU A 235 -12.11 12.13 -1.63
CA LEU A 235 -10.89 12.70 -2.19
C LEU A 235 -9.73 12.47 -1.23
N SER A 236 -8.64 11.91 -1.77
CA SER A 236 -7.30 11.93 -1.20
C SER A 236 -6.48 12.97 -1.97
N LEU A 237 -6.29 14.14 -1.39
CA LEU A 237 -5.61 15.25 -2.06
C LEU A 237 -4.09 14.99 -2.12
N ASP A 238 -3.52 14.83 -3.31
CA ASP A 238 -2.07 14.68 -3.47
C ASP A 238 -1.40 16.06 -3.37
N MET A 239 -0.94 16.38 -2.17
CA MET A 239 -0.32 17.67 -1.86
C MET A 239 1.14 17.75 -2.32
N THR A 240 1.70 16.66 -2.87
CA THR A 240 2.99 16.71 -3.58
C THR A 240 2.82 17.19 -5.02
N SER A 241 1.58 17.15 -5.54
CA SER A 241 1.20 17.54 -6.90
C SER A 241 0.40 18.84 -6.94
N LEU A 242 -0.57 19.00 -6.04
CA LEU A 242 -1.46 20.16 -5.99
C LEU A 242 -0.72 21.42 -5.52
N PRO A 243 -0.97 22.60 -6.13
CA PRO A 243 -0.51 23.87 -5.59
C PRO A 243 -1.06 24.10 -4.17
N CYS A 244 -0.23 24.63 -3.28
CA CYS A 244 -0.63 24.89 -1.89
C CYS A 244 0.10 26.08 -1.24
N ALA A 245 0.58 27.02 -2.07
CA ALA A 245 1.38 28.15 -1.60
C ALA A 245 0.55 29.36 -1.19
N THR A 246 -0.68 29.49 -1.69
CA THR A 246 -1.52 30.69 -1.55
C THR A 246 -2.94 30.37 -1.10
N ALA A 247 -3.69 31.39 -0.67
CA ALA A 247 -5.10 31.27 -0.34
C ALA A 247 -5.97 30.90 -1.56
N ASP A 248 -5.58 31.30 -2.77
CA ASP A 248 -6.28 30.96 -4.02
C ASP A 248 -6.10 29.46 -4.36
N ASP A 249 -4.92 28.91 -4.06
CA ASP A 249 -4.68 27.46 -4.17
C ASP A 249 -5.63 26.70 -3.23
N ALA A 250 -5.72 27.15 -1.96
CA ALA A 250 -6.65 26.58 -1.00
C ALA A 250 -8.11 26.70 -1.46
N GLN A 251 -8.51 27.85 -2.01
CA GLN A 251 -9.87 28.06 -2.54
C GLN A 251 -10.21 27.05 -3.65
N SER A 252 -9.26 26.76 -4.53
CA SER A 252 -9.42 25.80 -5.61
C SER A 252 -9.65 24.38 -5.07
N ILE A 253 -8.87 23.97 -4.08
CA ILE A 253 -9.02 22.66 -3.41
C ILE A 253 -10.35 22.58 -2.66
N ARG A 254 -10.70 23.61 -1.87
CA ARG A 254 -11.99 23.64 -1.13
C ARG A 254 -13.18 23.53 -2.07
N SER A 255 -13.14 24.21 -3.22
CA SER A 255 -14.21 24.16 -4.22
C SER A 255 -14.40 22.75 -4.79
N TRP A 256 -13.30 22.02 -5.01
CA TRP A 256 -13.37 20.63 -5.47
C TRP A 256 -13.97 19.73 -4.39
N VAL A 257 -13.47 19.78 -3.16
CA VAL A 257 -13.99 19.02 -2.03
C VAL A 257 -15.48 19.26 -1.83
N LYS A 258 -15.89 20.53 -1.78
CA LYS A 258 -17.28 20.94 -1.54
C LYS A 258 -18.27 20.32 -2.53
N THR A 259 -17.85 20.08 -3.77
CA THR A 259 -18.67 19.48 -4.83
C THR A 259 -19.26 18.12 -4.42
N TYR A 260 -18.51 17.33 -3.62
CA TYR A 260 -18.88 15.95 -3.31
C TYR A 260 -19.37 15.74 -1.87
N THR A 261 -19.25 16.74 -1.00
CA THR A 261 -19.61 16.64 0.44
C THR A 261 -21.02 16.10 0.70
N THR A 262 -21.98 16.34 -0.20
CA THR A 262 -23.37 15.87 -0.07
C THR A 262 -23.74 14.77 -1.08
N HIS A 263 -22.77 14.20 -1.80
CA HIS A 263 -23.04 13.16 -2.79
C HIS A 263 -23.42 11.83 -2.09
N SER A 264 -24.36 11.05 -2.64
CA SER A 264 -24.86 9.81 -2.02
C SER A 264 -23.78 8.74 -1.80
N ASN A 265 -22.77 8.73 -2.66
CA ASN A 265 -21.62 7.83 -2.61
C ASN A 265 -20.38 8.46 -1.96
N GLN A 266 -20.46 9.68 -1.41
CA GLN A 266 -19.38 10.22 -0.59
C GLN A 266 -19.29 9.40 0.71
N LEU A 267 -18.09 9.04 1.13
CA LEU A 267 -17.89 8.43 2.44
C LEU A 267 -18.20 9.48 3.51
N ILE A 268 -19.23 9.21 4.31
CA ILE A 268 -19.61 10.02 5.46
C ILE A 268 -19.13 9.30 6.72
N TYR A 269 -18.31 9.98 7.52
CA TYR A 269 -17.81 9.51 8.81
C TYR A 269 -18.15 10.56 9.87
N ASP A 270 -18.71 10.12 11.01
CA ASP A 270 -19.18 11.03 12.07
C ASP A 270 -20.05 12.19 11.50
N SER A 271 -21.00 11.83 10.64
CA SER A 271 -21.93 12.74 9.95
C SER A 271 -21.28 13.81 9.04
N ARG A 272 -19.98 13.73 8.76
CA ARG A 272 -19.22 14.66 7.91
C ARG A 272 -18.57 13.93 6.73
N ALA A 273 -18.31 14.64 5.63
CA ALA A 273 -17.69 14.07 4.45
C ALA A 273 -16.21 13.80 4.70
N LEU A 274 -15.78 12.53 4.65
CA LEU A 274 -14.39 12.18 4.83
C LEU A 274 -13.53 12.74 3.69
N VAL A 275 -12.41 13.35 4.04
CA VAL A 275 -11.39 13.86 3.10
C VAL A 275 -10.03 13.53 3.67
N SER A 276 -9.14 13.01 2.83
CA SER A 276 -7.76 12.72 3.21
C SER A 276 -6.77 13.47 2.32
N THR A 277 -5.49 13.29 2.62
CA THR A 277 -4.39 13.78 1.79
C THR A 277 -3.33 12.69 1.63
N PHE A 278 -2.51 12.82 0.60
CA PHE A 278 -1.16 12.31 0.59
C PHE A 278 -0.21 13.51 0.76
N SER A 279 0.62 13.50 1.82
CA SER A 279 1.42 14.66 2.25
C SER A 279 0.55 15.90 2.59
N GLY A 280 1.17 17.07 2.67
CA GLY A 280 0.56 18.35 3.01
C GLY A 280 1.24 19.07 4.18
N GLU A 281 2.18 18.41 4.84
CA GLU A 281 2.96 18.93 5.97
C GLU A 281 3.89 20.11 5.63
N SER A 282 4.01 20.48 4.35
CA SER A 282 4.76 21.66 3.88
C SER A 282 3.85 22.79 3.36
N CYS A 283 2.53 22.57 3.31
CA CYS A 283 1.57 23.50 2.72
C CYS A 283 1.14 24.57 3.73
N THR A 284 1.44 25.84 3.45
CA THR A 284 1.07 26.97 4.31
C THR A 284 -0.12 27.77 3.80
N PHE A 285 -0.47 27.66 2.51
CA PHE A 285 -1.53 28.46 1.88
C PHE A 285 -1.39 29.97 2.13
N GLY A 286 -0.15 30.46 2.22
CA GLY A 286 0.18 31.86 2.48
C GLY A 286 0.12 32.28 3.94
N GLN A 287 -0.12 31.34 4.87
CA GLN A 287 -0.13 31.60 6.31
C GLN A 287 1.27 31.48 6.93
N SER A 288 1.40 31.90 8.18
CA SER A 288 2.67 31.90 8.92
C SER A 288 3.17 30.52 9.34
N SER A 289 2.31 29.50 9.29
CA SER A 289 2.64 28.11 9.60
C SER A 289 1.74 27.16 8.81
N VAL A 290 2.14 25.90 8.73
CA VAL A 290 1.36 24.82 8.09
C VAL A 290 0.06 24.59 8.86
N ALA A 291 0.11 24.51 10.19
CA ALA A 291 -1.07 24.36 11.03
C ALA A 291 -2.09 25.49 10.82
N GLU A 292 -1.64 26.75 10.79
CA GLU A 292 -2.53 27.90 10.53
C GLU A 292 -3.06 27.92 9.09
N GLY A 293 -2.27 27.44 8.13
CA GLY A 293 -2.68 27.24 6.74
C GLY A 293 -3.86 26.29 6.62
N TRP A 294 -3.68 25.04 7.07
CA TRP A 294 -4.74 24.03 7.04
C TRP A 294 -5.94 24.41 7.91
N LYS A 295 -5.72 25.07 9.05
CA LYS A 295 -6.81 25.56 9.91
C LYS A 295 -7.64 26.63 9.20
N SER A 296 -7.05 27.77 8.87
CA SER A 296 -7.79 28.96 8.42
C SER A 296 -8.20 28.88 6.95
N GLN A 297 -7.40 28.23 6.11
CA GLN A 297 -7.62 28.16 4.66
C GLN A 297 -8.28 26.85 4.22
N PHE A 298 -8.48 25.86 5.10
CA PHE A 298 -9.10 24.61 4.70
C PHE A 298 -10.19 24.15 5.67
N VAL A 299 -9.82 23.60 6.83
CA VAL A 299 -10.73 22.89 7.74
C VAL A 299 -11.76 23.81 8.39
N GLN A 300 -11.33 24.98 8.89
CA GLN A 300 -12.21 25.95 9.55
C GLN A 300 -12.63 27.10 8.63
N HIS A 301 -12.28 27.04 7.34
CA HIS A 301 -12.77 28.03 6.39
C HIS A 301 -14.29 27.86 6.22
N SER A 302 -15.04 28.96 6.11
CA SER A 302 -16.51 28.97 6.01
C SER A 302 -17.08 28.19 4.82
N ASP A 303 -16.24 27.77 3.88
CA ASP A 303 -16.63 26.93 2.75
C ASP A 303 -16.88 25.48 3.16
N LEU A 304 -16.11 24.97 4.14
CA LEU A 304 -16.03 23.56 4.54
C LEU A 304 -16.24 23.32 6.04
N GLN A 305 -16.15 24.35 6.89
CA GLN A 305 -16.30 24.22 8.34
C GLN A 305 -17.59 23.44 8.69
N GLY A 306 -17.44 22.40 9.51
CA GLY A 306 -18.52 21.51 9.94
C GLY A 306 -19.06 20.55 8.89
N GLN A 307 -18.50 20.54 7.67
CA GLN A 307 -18.94 19.66 6.57
C GLN A 307 -17.98 18.49 6.31
N ILE A 308 -16.71 18.60 6.70
CA ILE A 308 -15.69 17.59 6.39
C ILE A 308 -15.14 16.91 7.65
N PHE A 309 -14.77 15.65 7.51
CA PHE A 309 -14.02 14.86 8.49
C PHE A 309 -12.61 14.65 7.93
N PHE A 310 -11.63 15.39 8.44
CA PHE A 310 -10.30 15.48 7.82
C PHE A 310 -9.28 14.50 8.41
N VAL A 311 -8.85 13.52 7.61
CA VAL A 311 -7.90 12.45 8.00
C VAL A 311 -6.68 12.51 7.07
N PRO A 312 -5.75 13.46 7.26
CA PRO A 312 -4.58 13.60 6.39
C PRO A 312 -3.55 12.49 6.61
N SER A 313 -2.73 12.22 5.60
CA SER A 313 -1.46 11.50 5.74
C SER A 313 -0.31 12.51 5.71
N PHE A 314 -0.14 13.25 6.80
CA PHE A 314 1.02 14.13 6.97
C PHE A 314 2.25 13.33 7.38
N PHE A 315 3.36 13.50 6.65
CA PHE A 315 4.62 12.81 6.95
C PHE A 315 5.41 13.55 8.05
N VAL A 316 4.81 13.67 9.23
CA VAL A 316 5.39 14.32 10.42
C VAL A 316 5.56 13.30 11.56
N ASP A 317 6.39 13.66 12.54
CA ASP A 317 6.52 12.88 13.78
C ASP A 317 5.19 12.89 14.55
N PRO A 318 4.57 11.73 14.86
CA PRO A 318 3.31 11.68 15.59
C PRO A 318 3.29 12.41 16.93
N SER A 319 4.45 12.58 17.57
CA SER A 319 4.55 13.35 18.82
C SER A 319 4.24 14.85 18.65
N THR A 320 4.25 15.37 17.42
CA THR A 320 3.89 16.76 17.11
C THR A 320 2.42 16.95 16.72
N PHE A 321 1.60 15.89 16.68
CA PHE A 321 0.19 15.97 16.29
C PHE A 321 -0.60 17.04 17.07
N SER A 322 -0.26 17.28 18.34
CA SER A 322 -0.89 18.34 19.16
C SER A 322 -0.85 19.76 18.53
N GLU A 323 0.09 20.03 17.62
CA GLU A 323 0.15 21.27 16.83
C GLU A 323 -1.02 21.41 15.85
N TYR A 324 -1.64 20.29 15.47
CA TYR A 324 -2.73 20.16 14.50
C TYR A 324 -4.09 19.86 15.14
N LYS A 325 -4.25 20.05 16.45
CA LYS A 325 -5.52 19.84 17.18
C LYS A 325 -6.74 20.56 16.62
N ASP A 326 -6.50 21.68 15.93
CA ASP A 326 -7.51 22.51 15.28
C ASP A 326 -7.72 22.14 13.80
N VAL A 327 -7.03 21.11 13.30
CA VAL A 327 -6.94 20.74 11.88
C VAL A 327 -7.40 19.29 11.67
N MET A 328 -6.83 18.34 12.40
CA MET A 328 -7.05 16.90 12.16
C MET A 328 -8.30 16.40 12.89
N ASP A 329 -9.10 15.55 12.23
CA ASP A 329 -10.14 14.69 12.82
C ASP A 329 -9.66 13.24 13.00
N GLY A 330 -8.50 12.94 12.42
CA GLY A 330 -7.92 11.63 12.39
C GLY A 330 -6.57 11.69 11.73
N ASP A 331 -5.94 10.53 11.59
CA ASP A 331 -4.65 10.39 10.92
C ASP A 331 -4.69 9.17 10.01
N TYR A 332 -4.09 9.32 8.84
CA TYR A 332 -3.84 8.22 7.93
C TYR A 332 -2.34 7.89 7.89
N ASN A 333 -1.98 6.73 8.43
CA ASN A 333 -0.61 6.24 8.37
C ASN A 333 -0.33 5.45 7.09
N TRP A 334 -0.03 6.15 6.00
CA TRP A 334 0.35 5.55 4.70
C TRP A 334 1.48 4.52 4.83
N ASN A 335 2.51 4.83 5.63
CA ASN A 335 3.71 4.01 5.75
C ASN A 335 3.49 2.71 6.52
N SER A 336 2.39 2.57 7.27
CA SER A 336 2.08 1.34 8.01
C SER A 336 1.79 0.12 7.12
N GLY A 337 1.70 0.30 5.80
CA GLY A 337 1.55 -0.79 4.83
C GLY A 337 2.82 -1.64 4.66
N TRP A 338 4.00 -1.12 5.02
CA TRP A 338 5.30 -1.77 4.82
C TRP A 338 6.25 -1.54 6.00
N PRO A 339 7.28 -2.40 6.17
CA PRO A 339 8.36 -2.15 7.12
C PRO A 339 9.36 -1.11 6.59
N VAL A 340 8.94 0.16 6.46
CA VAL A 340 9.72 1.22 5.78
C VAL A 340 11.09 1.50 6.41
N ASP A 341 11.23 1.25 7.72
CA ASP A 341 12.49 1.43 8.46
C ASP A 341 13.47 0.25 8.31
N LEU A 342 13.01 -0.87 7.74
CA LEU A 342 13.85 -2.02 7.51
C LEU A 342 14.63 -1.87 6.20
N THR A 343 15.92 -1.60 6.34
CA THR A 343 16.88 -1.53 5.22
C THR A 343 17.88 -2.68 5.30
N THR A 344 18.63 -2.93 4.22
CA THR A 344 19.72 -3.93 4.24
C THR A 344 20.71 -3.66 5.36
N SER A 345 21.06 -2.39 5.61
CA SER A 345 22.01 -2.03 6.68
C SER A 345 21.44 -2.28 8.08
N VAL A 346 20.14 -2.05 8.28
CA VAL A 346 19.44 -2.39 9.54
C VAL A 346 19.41 -3.90 9.73
N ALA A 347 19.06 -4.67 8.69
CA ALA A 347 19.08 -6.12 8.73
C ALA A 347 20.48 -6.65 9.07
N ASP A 348 21.53 -6.18 8.38
CA ASP A 348 22.91 -6.56 8.64
C ASP A 348 23.35 -6.26 10.08
N ALA A 349 22.97 -5.10 10.62
CA ALA A 349 23.28 -4.72 12.00
C ALA A 349 22.60 -5.65 13.02
N ILE A 350 21.35 -6.05 12.76
CA ILE A 350 20.61 -7.02 13.59
C ILE A 350 21.32 -8.39 13.55
N LEU A 351 21.68 -8.86 12.36
CA LEU A 351 22.35 -10.16 12.18
C LEU A 351 23.74 -10.20 12.80
N ALA A 352 24.50 -9.12 12.68
CA ALA A 352 25.82 -9.00 13.30
C ALA A 352 25.75 -9.08 14.84
N ASN A 353 24.74 -8.43 15.44
CA ASN A 353 24.52 -8.49 16.89
C ASN A 353 24.17 -9.91 17.35
N THR A 354 23.35 -10.64 16.59
CA THR A 354 22.96 -12.02 16.92
C THR A 354 24.09 -13.04 16.71
N SER A 355 25.04 -12.75 15.82
CA SER A 355 26.21 -13.60 15.55
C SER A 355 27.36 -13.40 16.56
N SER A 356 27.39 -12.26 17.25
CA SER A 356 28.40 -11.95 18.27
C SER A 356 28.25 -12.78 19.56
N SER A 357 27.06 -13.35 19.81
CA SER A 357 26.80 -14.25 20.94
C SER A 357 27.33 -15.69 20.76
N THR A 358 27.82 -16.06 19.57
CA THR A 358 28.20 -17.46 19.22
C THR A 358 29.70 -17.66 18.98
N SER A 359 30.52 -16.62 19.14
CA SER A 359 31.97 -16.68 18.90
C SER A 359 32.72 -17.37 20.06
N GLY A 360 32.60 -18.70 20.17
CA GLY A 360 33.26 -19.47 21.24
C GLY A 360 33.52 -20.96 21.00
N SER A 361 33.12 -21.58 19.88
CA SER A 361 33.38 -23.02 19.69
C SER A 361 33.79 -23.39 18.28
N THR A 362 34.98 -23.98 18.15
CA THR A 362 35.41 -24.77 16.99
C THR A 362 34.52 -26.02 16.91
N ALA A 363 33.53 -26.03 16.00
CA ALA A 363 32.52 -27.07 15.96
C ALA A 363 32.46 -27.80 14.61
N ASN A 364 32.19 -29.11 14.69
CA ASN A 364 32.04 -30.09 13.62
C ASN A 364 31.05 -29.64 12.52
N ALA A 365 31.17 -30.15 11.29
CA ALA A 365 30.29 -29.80 10.16
C ALA A 365 28.77 -29.94 10.45
N SER A 366 28.37 -30.86 11.34
CA SER A 366 26.97 -31.01 11.78
C SER A 366 26.54 -29.92 12.78
N LEU A 367 27.45 -29.40 13.61
CA LEU A 367 27.22 -28.19 14.41
C LEU A 367 27.23 -26.93 13.55
N ILE A 368 28.01 -26.88 12.46
CA ILE A 368 27.94 -25.77 11.50
C ILE A 368 26.57 -25.76 10.81
N ALA A 369 26.04 -26.91 10.37
CA ALA A 369 24.68 -26.99 9.84
C ALA A 369 23.62 -26.55 10.87
N ALA A 370 23.72 -27.00 12.12
CA ALA A 370 22.82 -26.56 13.19
C ALA A 370 23.00 -25.06 13.54
N THR A 371 24.22 -24.52 13.45
CA THR A 371 24.53 -23.10 13.69
C THR A 371 24.04 -22.23 12.53
N VAL A 372 24.11 -22.72 11.30
CA VAL A 372 23.56 -22.05 10.10
C VAL A 372 22.03 -22.06 10.17
N VAL A 373 21.39 -23.20 10.49
CA VAL A 373 19.94 -23.28 10.72
C VAL A 373 19.49 -22.41 11.90
N SER A 374 20.28 -22.34 12.98
CA SER A 374 20.01 -21.44 14.10
C SER A 374 20.22 -19.97 13.74
N ALA A 375 21.19 -19.64 12.88
CA ALA A 375 21.42 -18.28 12.40
C ALA A 375 20.33 -17.81 11.43
N THR A 376 19.83 -18.69 10.54
CA THR A 376 18.70 -18.39 9.66
C THR A 376 17.40 -18.24 10.43
N THR A 377 17.11 -19.14 11.40
CA THR A 377 15.93 -18.97 12.27
C THR A 377 16.01 -17.73 13.16
N ASN A 378 17.21 -17.34 13.61
CA ASN A 378 17.41 -16.09 14.36
C ASN A 378 17.28 -14.85 13.47
N ALA A 379 17.71 -14.92 12.21
CA ALA A 379 17.53 -13.88 11.20
C ALA A 379 16.05 -13.66 10.88
N GLU A 380 15.34 -14.74 10.54
CA GLU A 380 13.89 -14.75 10.30
C GLU A 380 13.12 -14.25 11.53
N SER A 381 13.49 -14.71 12.74
CA SER A 381 12.85 -14.20 13.98
C SER A 381 13.11 -12.72 14.20
N ALA A 382 14.31 -12.22 13.88
CA ALA A 382 14.66 -10.82 14.09
C ALA A 382 14.11 -9.86 13.02
N LEU A 383 13.84 -10.36 11.81
CA LEU A 383 13.14 -9.65 10.75
C LEU A 383 11.61 -9.74 10.90
N SER A 384 11.10 -10.83 11.47
CA SER A 384 9.66 -11.05 11.68
C SER A 384 9.00 -9.97 12.54
N ARG A 385 9.75 -9.29 13.41
CA ARG A 385 9.23 -8.15 14.20
C ARG A 385 8.79 -6.97 13.34
N PHE A 386 9.32 -6.86 12.12
CA PHE A 386 8.96 -5.80 11.18
C PHE A 386 7.77 -6.20 10.30
N ILE A 387 7.64 -7.50 9.98
CA ILE A 387 6.57 -8.00 9.13
C ILE A 387 5.29 -8.20 9.94
N GLY A 388 4.31 -7.32 9.71
CA GLY A 388 3.09 -7.26 10.50
C GLY A 388 3.24 -6.49 11.82
N SER A 389 4.32 -5.71 11.98
CA SER A 389 4.48 -4.83 13.14
C SER A 389 3.30 -3.86 13.27
N THR A 390 3.01 -3.49 14.53
CA THR A 390 2.05 -2.43 14.88
C THR A 390 2.71 -1.28 15.65
N GLU A 391 4.05 -1.25 15.71
CA GLU A 391 4.79 -0.23 16.45
C GLU A 391 4.51 1.18 15.93
N THR A 392 4.50 1.37 14.60
CA THR A 392 4.19 2.65 13.98
C THR A 392 2.72 3.02 14.17
N ASP A 393 1.79 2.05 14.13
CA ASP A 393 0.38 2.31 14.45
C ASP A 393 0.22 2.83 15.88
N GLN A 394 0.91 2.21 16.83
CA GLN A 394 0.85 2.62 18.23
C GLN A 394 1.36 4.05 18.43
N GLN A 395 2.44 4.45 17.75
CA GLN A 395 2.96 5.82 17.80
C GLN A 395 1.94 6.84 17.26
N HIS A 396 1.28 6.50 16.14
CA HIS A 396 0.26 7.37 15.55
C HIS A 396 -1.00 7.44 16.43
N LEU A 397 -1.43 6.33 17.03
CA LEU A 397 -2.52 6.29 18.01
C LEU A 397 -2.22 7.13 19.26
N GLU A 398 -0.99 7.09 19.76
CA GLU A 398 -0.53 7.93 20.87
C GLU A 398 -0.54 9.43 20.51
N GLY A 399 -0.06 9.77 19.31
CA GLY A 399 -0.14 11.13 18.78
C GLY A 399 -1.59 11.61 18.64
N LEU A 400 -2.48 10.77 18.12
CA LEU A 400 -3.91 11.05 18.00
C LEU A 400 -4.57 11.25 19.36
N ALA A 401 -4.25 10.43 20.36
CA ALA A 401 -4.81 10.58 21.71
C ALA A 401 -4.53 11.98 22.30
N ALA A 402 -3.39 12.61 21.93
CA ALA A 402 -3.05 13.97 22.34
C ALA A 402 -3.95 15.07 21.71
N LEU A 403 -4.77 14.75 20.70
CA LEU A 403 -5.72 15.69 20.09
C LEU A 403 -7.05 15.81 20.87
N SER A 404 -7.37 14.83 21.71
CA SER A 404 -8.68 14.67 22.36
C SER A 404 -9.14 15.90 23.17
N ASP A 405 -8.21 16.60 23.82
CA ASP A 405 -8.51 17.83 24.58
C ASP A 405 -8.88 19.04 23.68
N GLY A 406 -8.51 19.02 22.39
CA GLY A 406 -8.72 20.12 21.44
C GLY A 406 -9.99 20.01 20.60
N LEU A 407 -10.40 18.80 20.25
CA LEU A 407 -11.49 18.54 19.29
C LEU A 407 -12.84 19.09 19.74
N SER A 408 -13.16 18.94 21.03
CA SER A 408 -14.43 19.42 21.59
C SER A 408 -14.62 20.93 21.44
N SER A 409 -13.52 21.68 21.29
CA SER A 409 -13.54 23.14 21.14
C SER A 409 -13.69 23.61 19.69
N ARG A 410 -13.43 22.75 18.70
CA ARG A 410 -13.47 23.11 17.27
C ARG A 410 -14.87 22.94 16.66
N ASP A 411 -15.54 21.83 16.96
CA ASP A 411 -16.73 21.38 16.21
C ASP A 411 -18.04 21.41 17.04
N GLU A 412 -18.03 22.06 18.21
CA GLU A 412 -19.17 22.21 19.15
C GLU A 412 -19.85 20.89 19.60
N SER A 413 -19.27 19.74 19.24
CA SER A 413 -19.68 18.38 19.58
C SER A 413 -18.43 17.52 19.82
N SER A 414 -18.56 16.42 20.58
CA SER A 414 -17.46 15.47 20.74
C SER A 414 -17.29 14.68 19.44
N SER A 415 -16.26 14.98 18.65
CA SER A 415 -15.88 14.15 17.52
C SER A 415 -15.06 12.95 17.98
N GLU A 416 -15.37 11.77 17.43
CA GLU A 416 -14.52 10.60 17.59
C GLU A 416 -13.36 10.70 16.61
N LEU A 417 -12.13 10.49 17.10
CA LEU A 417 -10.94 10.44 16.24
C LEU A 417 -10.95 9.18 15.39
N ALA A 418 -10.60 9.29 14.11
CA ALA A 418 -10.39 8.13 13.27
C ALA A 418 -8.91 7.87 13.05
N TYR A 419 -8.45 6.66 13.37
CA TYR A 419 -7.18 6.15 12.85
C TYR A 419 -7.43 5.33 11.58
N MET A 420 -6.77 5.72 10.50
CA MET A 420 -6.76 5.00 9.23
C MET A 420 -5.39 4.33 9.06
N ALA A 421 -5.39 3.01 8.96
CA ALA A 421 -4.17 2.22 8.80
C ALA A 421 -4.02 1.74 7.36
N ALA A 422 -2.78 1.62 6.89
CA ALA A 422 -2.49 1.07 5.57
C ALA A 422 -2.22 -0.44 5.61
N VAL A 423 -2.52 -1.12 4.50
CA VAL A 423 -2.10 -2.49 4.20
C VAL A 423 -1.71 -2.60 2.74
N SER A 424 -0.65 -3.34 2.44
CA SER A 424 -0.17 -3.52 1.08
C SER A 424 0.49 -4.89 0.90
N PRO A 425 0.34 -5.54 -0.27
CA PRO A 425 0.95 -6.84 -0.49
C PRO A 425 2.42 -6.76 -0.91
N TRP A 426 2.85 -5.68 -1.55
CA TRP A 426 4.13 -5.59 -2.23
C TRP A 426 4.64 -4.15 -2.29
N PHE A 427 5.93 -3.92 -2.55
CA PHE A 427 6.45 -2.62 -2.96
C PHE A 427 7.74 -2.78 -3.76
N PHE A 428 7.75 -2.22 -4.97
CA PHE A 428 8.94 -2.12 -5.79
C PHE A 428 8.78 -1.03 -6.85
N THR A 429 9.83 -0.24 -7.04
CA THR A 429 9.89 0.79 -8.08
C THR A 429 11.27 0.85 -8.71
N HIS A 430 11.34 1.21 -10.00
CA HIS A 430 12.55 1.10 -10.82
C HIS A 430 12.75 2.25 -11.82
N TYR A 431 12.46 3.46 -11.37
CA TYR A 431 12.68 4.67 -12.15
C TYR A 431 14.14 5.11 -12.05
N GLY A 432 14.83 5.13 -13.20
CA GLY A 432 16.21 5.58 -13.30
C GLY A 432 16.40 7.10 -13.06
N PRO A 433 17.65 7.56 -12.92
CA PRO A 433 17.98 8.96 -12.63
C PRO A 433 17.45 9.98 -13.64
N ASP A 434 17.28 9.56 -14.90
CA ASP A 434 16.76 10.41 -15.99
C ASP A 434 15.24 10.56 -15.98
N THR A 435 14.55 9.93 -15.01
CA THR A 435 13.08 9.95 -14.87
C THR A 435 12.68 10.42 -13.46
N TYR A 436 11.90 9.64 -12.71
CA TYR A 436 11.49 9.97 -11.34
C TYR A 436 12.58 9.69 -10.30
N ASN A 437 13.69 9.06 -10.69
CA ASN A 437 14.82 8.73 -9.81
C ASN A 437 14.38 8.04 -8.51
N LYS A 438 13.54 7.01 -8.67
CA LYS A 438 12.90 6.27 -7.59
C LYS A 438 13.17 4.79 -7.82
N ASN A 439 14.13 4.21 -7.09
CA ASN A 439 14.63 2.86 -7.36
C ASN A 439 14.97 2.12 -6.05
N PHE A 440 13.96 1.47 -5.46
CA PHE A 440 14.08 0.77 -4.18
C PHE A 440 12.95 -0.24 -3.98
N VAL A 441 13.10 -1.08 -2.96
CA VAL A 441 12.11 -2.06 -2.51
C VAL A 441 11.85 -1.89 -1.01
N TYR A 442 10.66 -2.27 -0.56
CA TYR A 442 10.41 -2.61 0.84
C TYR A 442 10.28 -4.12 0.97
N LEU A 443 10.69 -4.67 2.12
CA LEU A 443 10.56 -6.10 2.39
C LEU A 443 9.08 -6.49 2.34
N SER A 444 8.73 -7.27 1.31
CA SER A 444 7.36 -7.72 1.02
C SER A 444 7.22 -9.25 1.02
N ASP A 445 8.31 -9.95 1.34
CA ASP A 445 8.35 -11.40 1.55
C ASP A 445 7.71 -11.81 2.89
N GLU A 446 7.86 -13.09 3.26
CA GLU A 446 7.41 -13.63 4.55
C GLU A 446 5.92 -13.41 4.85
N HIS A 447 5.10 -13.42 3.79
CA HIS A 447 3.65 -13.24 3.85
C HIS A 447 3.23 -11.88 4.43
N LEU A 448 3.95 -10.78 4.10
CA LEU A 448 3.63 -9.42 4.52
C LEU A 448 2.14 -9.11 4.49
N TYR A 449 1.48 -9.37 3.36
CA TYR A 449 0.06 -9.03 3.19
C TYR A 449 -0.82 -9.69 4.25
N SER A 450 -0.64 -11.00 4.46
CA SER A 450 -1.42 -11.76 5.44
C SER A 450 -1.10 -11.33 6.86
N ARG A 451 0.18 -11.18 7.21
CA ARG A 451 0.58 -10.79 8.57
C ARG A 451 0.11 -9.39 8.93
N ARG A 452 0.17 -8.44 7.99
CA ARG A 452 -0.34 -7.09 8.20
C ARG A 452 -1.85 -7.11 8.41
N TRP A 453 -2.60 -7.84 7.58
CA TRP A 453 -4.04 -8.02 7.79
C TRP A 453 -4.37 -8.67 9.13
N GLU A 454 -3.65 -9.72 9.53
CA GLU A 454 -3.82 -10.38 10.84
C GLU A 454 -3.61 -9.41 12.00
N SER A 455 -2.58 -8.57 11.93
CA SER A 455 -2.34 -7.50 12.92
C SER A 455 -3.47 -6.48 12.96
N LEU A 456 -3.98 -6.05 11.81
CA LEU A 456 -5.11 -5.10 11.73
C LEU A 456 -6.42 -5.68 12.26
N VAL A 457 -6.67 -6.98 12.04
CA VAL A 457 -7.83 -7.67 12.62
C VAL A 457 -7.68 -7.75 14.15
N ALA A 458 -6.47 -8.04 14.65
CA ALA A 458 -6.19 -8.11 16.07
C ALA A 458 -6.29 -6.75 16.78
N SER A 459 -5.92 -5.65 16.10
CA SER A 459 -5.97 -4.28 16.62
C SER A 459 -7.21 -3.49 16.17
N ARG A 460 -8.22 -4.17 15.60
CA ARG A 460 -9.36 -3.53 14.91
C ARG A 460 -10.15 -2.53 15.74
N ASP A 461 -10.12 -2.64 17.06
CA ASP A 461 -10.87 -1.73 17.93
C ASP A 461 -10.25 -0.33 17.91
N SER A 462 -8.93 -0.22 17.68
CA SER A 462 -8.21 1.05 17.54
C SER A 462 -8.12 1.55 16.09
N VAL A 463 -8.47 0.73 15.10
CA VAL A 463 -8.40 1.08 13.67
C VAL A 463 -9.81 1.30 13.14
N SER A 464 -10.12 2.49 12.65
CA SER A 464 -11.45 2.84 12.14
C SER A 464 -11.63 2.44 10.67
N ILE A 465 -10.58 2.68 9.89
CA ILE A 465 -10.57 2.47 8.45
C ILE A 465 -9.26 1.77 8.08
N VAL A 466 -9.31 0.79 7.19
CA VAL A 466 -8.13 0.23 6.53
C VAL A 466 -8.11 0.72 5.08
N GLU A 467 -7.02 1.34 4.67
CA GLU A 467 -6.76 1.69 3.27
C GLU A 467 -5.76 0.70 2.67
N ILE A 468 -6.14 0.08 1.56
CA ILE A 468 -5.25 -0.79 0.79
C ILE A 468 -4.43 0.08 -0.15
N ASN A 469 -3.11 -0.04 -0.05
CA ASN A 469 -2.15 0.62 -0.91
C ASN A 469 -1.64 -0.40 -1.94
N THR A 470 -2.12 -0.38 -3.18
CA THR A 470 -3.17 0.49 -3.76
C THR A 470 -4.06 -0.31 -4.72
N TRP A 471 -5.07 0.31 -5.31
CA TRP A 471 -5.85 -0.30 -6.39
C TRP A 471 -5.07 -0.37 -7.71
N ASN A 472 -4.41 0.72 -8.12
CA ASN A 472 -3.86 0.87 -9.48
C ASN A 472 -2.54 1.67 -9.58
N ASP A 473 -1.71 1.67 -8.53
CA ASP A 473 -0.37 2.27 -8.63
C ASP A 473 0.66 1.27 -9.16
N TYR A 474 0.85 1.30 -10.47
CA TYR A 474 1.71 0.37 -11.19
C TYR A 474 3.21 0.67 -11.02
N GLY A 475 3.58 1.95 -10.95
CA GLY A 475 4.98 2.38 -10.86
C GLY A 475 5.69 1.94 -9.57
N GLU A 476 4.89 1.64 -8.54
CA GLU A 476 5.34 1.22 -7.21
C GLU A 476 4.95 -0.23 -6.89
N SER A 477 4.38 -0.93 -7.87
CA SER A 477 4.12 -2.39 -7.85
C SER A 477 3.23 -2.88 -6.71
N HIS A 478 2.49 -2.00 -6.05
CA HIS A 478 1.65 -2.36 -4.90
C HIS A 478 0.15 -2.43 -5.21
N TYR A 479 -0.20 -2.34 -6.49
CA TYR A 479 -1.58 -2.45 -6.96
C TYR A 479 -2.17 -3.86 -6.71
N ILE A 480 -3.47 -3.94 -6.44
CA ILE A 480 -4.24 -5.19 -6.35
C ILE A 480 -5.38 -5.28 -7.37
N GLY A 481 -5.67 -4.18 -8.08
CA GLY A 481 -6.65 -4.11 -9.15
C GLY A 481 -6.11 -4.63 -10.48
N PRO A 482 -6.98 -4.77 -11.50
CA PRO A 482 -6.56 -5.12 -12.85
C PRO A 482 -5.63 -4.05 -13.45
N ILE A 483 -4.65 -4.46 -14.26
CA ILE A 483 -3.80 -3.51 -15.00
C ILE A 483 -4.62 -2.85 -16.11
N LYS A 484 -5.09 -1.64 -15.84
CA LYS A 484 -5.85 -0.74 -16.73
C LYS A 484 -5.26 0.66 -16.72
N GLY A 485 -5.64 1.50 -17.67
CA GLY A 485 -5.24 2.90 -17.61
C GLY A 485 -3.81 3.15 -18.10
N ALA A 486 -3.23 4.25 -17.64
CA ALA A 486 -1.84 4.61 -17.88
C ALA A 486 -0.91 3.95 -16.86
N GLN A 487 0.29 3.60 -17.31
CA GLN A 487 1.35 3.01 -16.48
C GLN A 487 2.63 3.86 -16.55
N PRO A 488 2.63 5.13 -16.11
CA PRO A 488 3.64 6.13 -16.46
C PRO A 488 5.11 5.64 -16.38
N ASN A 489 5.66 5.21 -17.52
CA ASN A 489 7.02 4.65 -17.68
C ASN A 489 7.33 3.42 -16.80
N SER A 490 6.32 2.60 -16.51
CA SER A 490 6.43 1.40 -15.64
C SER A 490 6.10 0.09 -16.36
N GLU A 491 5.81 0.15 -17.66
CA GLU A 491 5.42 -0.99 -18.48
C GLU A 491 6.46 -2.11 -18.45
N ALA A 492 7.74 -1.76 -18.29
CA ALA A 492 8.87 -2.70 -18.27
C ALA A 492 8.85 -3.66 -17.07
N TRP A 493 8.22 -3.29 -15.94
CA TRP A 493 8.08 -4.17 -14.77
C TRP A 493 6.63 -4.47 -14.38
N THR A 494 5.65 -3.82 -15.01
CA THR A 494 4.23 -4.01 -14.73
C THR A 494 3.59 -5.01 -15.71
N ASN A 495 3.95 -4.98 -17.00
CA ASN A 495 3.32 -5.85 -17.98
C ASN A 495 3.54 -7.34 -17.65
N GLY A 496 2.44 -8.09 -17.56
CA GLY A 496 2.47 -9.51 -17.20
C GLY A 496 2.47 -9.81 -15.69
N MET A 497 2.46 -8.78 -14.84
CA MET A 497 2.48 -8.92 -13.37
C MET A 497 1.08 -8.70 -12.76
N ASN A 498 0.07 -9.44 -13.20
CA ASN A 498 -1.27 -9.25 -12.69
C ASN A 498 -1.37 -9.68 -11.20
N HIS A 499 -1.84 -8.78 -10.35
CA HIS A 499 -1.95 -8.98 -8.90
C HIS A 499 -3.36 -9.35 -8.39
N THR A 500 -4.36 -9.44 -9.29
CA THR A 500 -5.77 -9.67 -8.91
C THR A 500 -6.03 -10.96 -8.13
N ALA A 501 -5.13 -11.94 -8.19
CA ALA A 501 -5.19 -13.13 -7.34
C ALA A 501 -5.22 -12.79 -5.83
N TRP A 502 -4.59 -11.69 -5.39
CA TRP A 502 -4.65 -11.25 -3.99
C TRP A 502 -6.04 -10.74 -3.56
N LEU A 503 -6.96 -10.43 -4.49
CA LEU A 503 -8.32 -9.98 -4.14
C LEU A 503 -9.11 -11.03 -3.33
N GLY A 504 -8.84 -12.32 -3.54
CA GLY A 504 -9.43 -13.38 -2.71
C GLY A 504 -8.97 -13.32 -1.25
N LEU A 505 -7.67 -13.06 -1.02
CA LEU A 505 -7.15 -12.82 0.33
C LEU A 505 -7.71 -11.52 0.93
N THR A 506 -7.81 -10.46 0.12
CA THR A 506 -8.44 -9.20 0.53
C THR A 506 -9.86 -9.44 1.04
N ALA A 507 -10.69 -10.20 0.31
CA ALA A 507 -12.07 -10.48 0.72
C ALA A 507 -12.15 -11.21 2.07
N TYR A 508 -11.27 -12.21 2.28
CA TYR A 508 -11.19 -12.96 3.53
C TYR A 508 -10.85 -12.05 4.73
N TYR A 509 -9.79 -11.25 4.60
CA TYR A 509 -9.32 -10.39 5.69
C TYR A 509 -10.17 -9.14 5.90
N ALA A 510 -10.67 -8.52 4.83
CA ALA A 510 -11.58 -7.38 4.92
C ALA A 510 -12.87 -7.76 5.66
N SER A 511 -13.40 -8.96 5.40
CA SER A 511 -14.55 -9.49 6.15
C SER A 511 -14.21 -9.66 7.63
N ALA A 512 -13.05 -10.23 7.95
CA ALA A 512 -12.59 -10.42 9.32
C ALA A 512 -12.40 -9.08 10.07
N PHE A 513 -11.80 -8.08 9.43
CA PHE A 513 -11.59 -6.76 10.01
C PHE A 513 -12.93 -6.09 10.33
N LYS A 514 -13.86 -6.11 9.36
CA LYS A 514 -15.16 -5.47 9.53
C LYS A 514 -16.01 -6.10 10.61
N THR A 515 -16.09 -7.42 10.61
CA THR A 515 -16.99 -8.18 11.50
C THR A 515 -16.34 -8.59 12.82
N GLY A 516 -15.01 -8.52 12.94
CA GLY A 516 -14.25 -9.04 14.06
C GLY A 516 -14.15 -10.56 14.10
N THR A 517 -14.64 -11.28 13.08
CA THR A 517 -14.59 -12.74 13.01
C THR A 517 -14.13 -13.18 11.62
N TYR A 518 -13.14 -14.06 11.55
CA TYR A 518 -12.72 -14.64 10.29
C TYR A 518 -13.87 -15.42 9.64
N PRO A 519 -14.17 -15.18 8.35
CA PRO A 519 -15.27 -15.88 7.68
C PRO A 519 -14.95 -17.37 7.56
N THR A 520 -16.01 -18.19 7.54
CA THR A 520 -15.86 -19.62 7.24
C THR A 520 -15.31 -19.79 5.83
N ILE A 521 -14.31 -20.66 5.69
CA ILE A 521 -13.79 -21.06 4.38
C ILE A 521 -14.76 -22.06 3.78
N GLU A 522 -15.41 -21.68 2.68
CA GLU A 522 -16.42 -22.52 2.00
C GLU A 522 -15.82 -23.37 0.87
N LYS A 523 -14.69 -22.94 0.32
CA LYS A 523 -13.97 -23.63 -0.76
C LYS A 523 -12.49 -23.68 -0.45
N ASP A 524 -11.84 -24.77 -0.84
CA ASP A 524 -10.38 -24.83 -0.77
C ASP A 524 -9.78 -23.89 -1.81
N GLN A 525 -8.78 -23.10 -1.42
CA GLN A 525 -8.16 -22.11 -2.29
C GLN A 525 -6.66 -22.08 -2.03
N ILE A 526 -5.89 -21.80 -3.08
CA ILE A 526 -4.45 -21.58 -3.01
C ILE A 526 -4.10 -20.28 -3.74
N TYR A 527 -3.30 -19.46 -3.10
CA TYR A 527 -2.75 -18.21 -3.62
C TYR A 527 -1.23 -18.32 -3.56
N MET A 528 -0.55 -18.11 -4.68
CA MET A 528 0.89 -18.25 -4.79
C MET A 528 1.52 -17.04 -5.44
N TRP A 529 2.72 -16.67 -5.01
CA TRP A 529 3.49 -15.61 -5.65
C TRP A 529 4.99 -15.81 -5.51
N SER A 530 5.73 -15.19 -6.42
CA SER A 530 7.19 -15.10 -6.39
C SER A 530 7.63 -13.92 -7.25
N ARG A 531 8.82 -13.40 -6.97
CA ARG A 531 9.54 -12.56 -7.92
C ARG A 531 9.90 -13.35 -9.19
N PRO A 532 10.15 -12.69 -10.32
CA PRO A 532 10.46 -13.38 -11.58
C PRO A 532 11.90 -13.87 -11.70
N HIS A 533 12.82 -13.46 -10.82
CA HIS A 533 14.24 -13.82 -10.87
C HIS A 533 14.90 -13.78 -9.48
N PRO A 534 16.09 -14.40 -9.30
CA PRO A 534 16.85 -14.35 -8.05
C PRO A 534 17.14 -12.92 -7.58
N ALA A 535 17.15 -12.70 -6.27
CA ALA A 535 17.48 -11.40 -5.69
C ALA A 535 18.86 -10.90 -6.12
N ASN A 536 19.82 -11.80 -6.28
CA ASN A 536 21.19 -11.44 -6.65
C ASN A 536 21.48 -11.64 -8.15
N ALA A 537 20.45 -11.81 -8.99
CA ALA A 537 20.64 -11.93 -10.42
C ALA A 537 21.21 -10.63 -11.01
N GLU A 538 22.11 -10.76 -11.98
CA GLU A 538 22.64 -9.65 -12.77
C GLU A 538 21.81 -9.50 -14.05
N ALA A 539 21.50 -8.25 -14.40
CA ALA A 539 20.78 -7.89 -15.63
C ALA A 539 21.60 -6.88 -16.43
N PRO A 540 21.55 -6.90 -17.77
CA PRO A 540 22.12 -5.87 -18.63
C PRO A 540 21.26 -4.59 -18.64
N ASP A 541 20.80 -4.16 -17.46
CA ASP A 541 19.94 -3.00 -17.26
C ASP A 541 20.80 -1.73 -17.14
N SER A 542 20.32 -0.62 -17.72
CA SER A 542 20.98 0.68 -17.59
C SER A 542 20.69 1.35 -16.24
N VAL A 543 19.60 0.97 -15.58
CA VAL A 543 19.29 1.37 -14.21
C VAL A 543 19.92 0.36 -13.25
N ALA A 544 20.58 0.86 -12.20
CA ALA A 544 21.19 -0.01 -11.21
C ALA A 544 20.15 -0.84 -10.45
N GLN A 545 20.56 -1.92 -9.79
CA GLN A 545 19.68 -2.68 -8.89
C GLN A 545 19.01 -1.74 -7.86
N PRO A 546 17.72 -1.97 -7.55
CA PRO A 546 16.99 -1.15 -6.58
C PRO A 546 17.64 -1.24 -5.20
N THR A 547 17.66 -0.13 -4.46
CA THR A 547 18.16 -0.15 -3.07
C THR A 547 17.34 -1.13 -2.23
N ASN A 548 18.01 -1.82 -1.29
CA ASN A 548 17.46 -2.84 -0.39
C ASN A 548 17.06 -4.18 -1.03
N TYR A 549 17.42 -4.44 -2.29
CA TYR A 549 17.09 -5.69 -2.98
C TYR A 549 17.56 -6.96 -2.24
N GLN A 550 18.62 -6.85 -1.43
CA GLN A 550 19.18 -7.95 -0.65
C GLN A 550 18.27 -8.43 0.49
N LEU A 551 17.23 -7.67 0.84
CA LEU A 551 16.26 -8.09 1.84
C LEU A 551 15.39 -9.25 1.34
N PHE A 552 15.25 -9.41 0.03
CA PHE A 552 14.38 -10.43 -0.53
C PHE A 552 15.02 -11.82 -0.60
N GLN A 553 14.17 -12.83 -0.50
CA GLN A 553 14.49 -14.24 -0.53
C GLN A 553 13.97 -14.90 -1.81
N ASP A 554 14.64 -15.94 -2.27
CA ASP A 554 14.26 -16.67 -3.49
C ASP A 554 13.33 -17.83 -3.12
N TYR A 555 12.06 -17.49 -2.91
CA TYR A 555 11.00 -18.41 -2.53
C TYR A 555 9.74 -18.25 -3.39
N VAL A 556 9.03 -19.35 -3.55
CA VAL A 556 7.60 -19.33 -3.83
C VAL A 556 6.87 -19.24 -2.50
N TRP A 557 6.08 -18.19 -2.34
CA TRP A 557 5.21 -17.98 -1.20
C TRP A 557 3.81 -18.48 -1.52
N ALA A 558 3.13 -19.08 -0.54
CA ALA A 558 1.75 -19.49 -0.70
C ALA A 558 0.90 -19.23 0.55
N VAL A 559 -0.37 -18.92 0.33
CA VAL A 559 -1.43 -18.97 1.34
C VAL A 559 -2.47 -19.96 0.85
N VAL A 560 -2.82 -20.92 1.72
CA VAL A 560 -3.89 -21.87 1.45
C VAL A 560 -5.03 -21.65 2.43
N LEU A 561 -6.24 -21.69 1.92
CA LEU A 561 -7.47 -21.72 2.69
C LEU A 561 -8.07 -23.12 2.50
N THR A 562 -8.24 -23.88 3.58
CA THR A 562 -8.81 -25.22 3.51
C THR A 562 -10.04 -25.38 4.39
N THR A 563 -11.05 -26.07 3.88
CA THR A 563 -12.33 -26.37 4.54
C THR A 563 -12.20 -27.44 5.63
N ALA A 564 -11.21 -28.33 5.49
CA ALA A 564 -10.88 -29.42 6.40
C ALA A 564 -9.37 -29.73 6.30
N PRO A 565 -8.77 -30.46 7.27
CA PRO A 565 -7.36 -30.83 7.20
C PRO A 565 -7.01 -31.48 5.86
N SER A 566 -5.88 -31.08 5.28
CA SER A 566 -5.47 -31.44 3.93
C SER A 566 -3.96 -31.62 3.84
N SER A 567 -3.52 -32.32 2.80
CA SER A 567 -2.13 -32.36 2.36
C SER A 567 -1.94 -31.35 1.22
N VAL A 568 -1.04 -30.40 1.37
CA VAL A 568 -0.71 -29.41 0.34
C VAL A 568 0.68 -29.67 -0.19
N THR A 569 0.84 -29.78 -1.51
CA THR A 569 2.15 -29.93 -2.15
C THR A 569 2.46 -28.68 -2.96
N LEU A 570 3.59 -28.04 -2.67
CA LEU A 570 4.16 -26.98 -3.51
C LEU A 570 5.31 -27.57 -4.31
N SER A 571 5.34 -27.33 -5.62
CA SER A 571 6.33 -27.87 -6.56
C SER A 571 6.98 -26.74 -7.33
N THR A 572 8.31 -26.76 -7.42
CA THR A 572 9.08 -25.83 -8.27
C THR A 572 9.66 -26.52 -9.51
N SER A 573 9.64 -27.85 -9.56
CA SER A 573 9.89 -28.64 -10.77
C SER A 573 9.32 -30.05 -10.62
N ASP A 574 9.50 -30.92 -11.62
CA ASP A 574 9.10 -32.35 -11.55
C ASP A 574 9.84 -33.13 -10.46
N SER A 575 10.99 -32.63 -9.99
CA SER A 575 11.85 -33.29 -9.00
C SER A 575 12.02 -32.51 -7.70
N SER A 576 11.55 -31.26 -7.64
CA SER A 576 11.59 -30.40 -6.46
C SER A 576 10.18 -30.07 -6.00
N SER A 577 9.78 -30.64 -4.86
CA SER A 577 8.51 -30.35 -4.21
C SER A 577 8.61 -30.54 -2.70
N GLN A 578 7.69 -29.91 -1.98
CA GLN A 578 7.50 -30.11 -0.54
C GLN A 578 6.01 -30.29 -0.25
N THR A 579 5.70 -31.26 0.60
CA THR A 579 4.33 -31.54 1.06
C THR A 579 4.17 -31.14 2.51
N PHE A 580 3.03 -30.54 2.82
CA PHE A 580 2.67 -29.98 4.11
C PHE A 580 1.31 -30.55 4.54
N ASP A 581 1.24 -31.09 5.75
CA ASP A 581 -0.05 -31.35 6.38
C ASP A 581 -0.55 -30.04 7.02
N VAL A 582 -1.68 -29.54 6.53
CA VAL A 582 -2.28 -28.28 7.00
C VAL A 582 -3.60 -28.55 7.72
N PRO A 583 -3.92 -27.82 8.81
CA PRO A 583 -5.24 -27.87 9.42
C PRO A 583 -6.28 -27.21 8.51
N ALA A 584 -7.56 -27.43 8.82
CA ALA A 584 -8.62 -26.55 8.31
C ALA A 584 -8.33 -25.10 8.70
N GLY A 585 -8.67 -24.15 7.84
CA GLY A 585 -8.32 -22.74 8.04
C GLY A 585 -7.27 -22.25 7.05
N LEU A 586 -6.66 -21.13 7.42
CA LEU A 586 -5.57 -20.51 6.69
C LEU A 586 -4.23 -21.13 7.09
N SER A 587 -3.39 -21.45 6.12
CA SER A 587 -1.97 -21.76 6.35
C SER A 587 -1.07 -20.96 5.42
N LYS A 588 0.02 -20.43 5.98
CA LYS A 588 1.08 -19.72 5.26
C LYS A 588 2.22 -20.71 5.00
N LEU A 589 2.55 -20.92 3.73
CA LEU A 589 3.55 -21.90 3.28
C LEU A 589 4.58 -21.22 2.37
N SER A 590 5.75 -21.84 2.23
CA SER A 590 6.75 -21.42 1.25
C SER A 590 7.67 -22.57 0.87
N VAL A 591 8.25 -22.49 -0.33
CA VAL A 591 9.31 -23.40 -0.79
C VAL A 591 10.41 -22.61 -1.51
N PRO A 592 11.70 -22.98 -1.35
CA PRO A 592 12.79 -22.35 -2.10
C PRO A 592 12.60 -22.54 -3.61
N ILE A 593 13.06 -21.57 -4.39
CA ILE A 593 13.03 -21.64 -5.86
C ILE A 593 14.40 -21.35 -6.47
N SER A 594 14.74 -22.04 -7.56
CA SER A 594 16.01 -21.89 -8.28
C SER A 594 15.83 -21.49 -9.74
N PRO A 595 16.85 -20.89 -10.40
CA PRO A 595 16.77 -20.56 -11.82
C PRO A 595 16.29 -21.71 -12.70
N GLY A 596 15.27 -21.46 -13.52
CA GLY A 596 14.63 -22.44 -14.41
C GLY A 596 13.42 -23.16 -13.81
N ASP A 597 13.17 -22.99 -12.51
CA ASP A 597 12.01 -23.57 -11.84
C ASP A 597 10.68 -22.89 -12.25
N THR A 598 9.58 -23.58 -11.98
CA THR A 598 8.19 -23.15 -12.18
C THR A 598 7.46 -22.98 -10.85
N MET A 599 6.16 -22.69 -10.91
CA MET A 599 5.31 -22.50 -9.73
C MET A 599 4.05 -23.36 -9.86
N LYS A 600 3.94 -24.38 -9.00
CA LYS A 600 2.78 -25.27 -8.93
C LYS A 600 2.37 -25.55 -7.49
N GLY A 601 1.07 -25.66 -7.25
CA GLY A 601 0.53 -26.06 -5.97
C GLY A 601 -0.68 -26.97 -6.10
N THR A 602 -0.77 -27.98 -5.25
CA THR A 602 -1.94 -28.88 -5.17
C THR A 602 -2.43 -28.98 -3.74
N ILE A 603 -3.76 -29.03 -3.58
CA ILE A 603 -4.41 -29.41 -2.32
C ILE A 603 -5.00 -30.80 -2.53
N VAL A 604 -4.63 -31.74 -1.67
CA VAL A 604 -5.08 -33.13 -1.68
C VAL A 604 -5.82 -33.42 -0.37
N ARG A 605 -7.01 -33.99 -0.47
CA ARG A 605 -7.79 -34.49 0.66
C ARG A 605 -8.28 -35.89 0.36
N ASP A 606 -8.12 -36.81 1.32
CA ASP A 606 -8.52 -38.21 1.18
C ASP A 606 -7.97 -38.90 -0.09
N GLY A 607 -6.76 -38.53 -0.50
CA GLY A 607 -6.10 -39.03 -1.70
C GLY A 607 -6.61 -38.47 -3.03
N GLN A 608 -7.51 -37.48 -3.01
CA GLN A 608 -8.01 -36.78 -4.20
C GLN A 608 -7.48 -35.35 -4.27
N THR A 609 -7.05 -34.93 -5.45
CA THR A 609 -6.73 -33.52 -5.71
C THR A 609 -8.02 -32.71 -5.74
N VAL A 610 -8.16 -31.77 -4.82
CA VAL A 610 -9.33 -30.86 -4.73
C VAL A 610 -9.05 -29.50 -5.36
N VAL A 611 -7.79 -29.07 -5.38
CA VAL A 611 -7.33 -27.86 -6.06
C VAL A 611 -6.00 -28.15 -6.74
N GLU A 612 -5.85 -27.69 -7.97
CA GLU A 612 -4.59 -27.67 -8.69
C GLU A 612 -4.36 -26.28 -9.28
N LEU A 613 -3.21 -25.68 -8.96
CA LEU A 613 -2.72 -24.44 -9.54
C LEU A 613 -1.45 -24.74 -10.32
N ASN A 614 -1.50 -24.55 -11.64
CA ASN A 614 -0.33 -24.59 -12.53
C ASN A 614 -0.16 -23.19 -13.14
N ALA A 615 0.88 -22.45 -12.71
CA ALA A 615 1.16 -21.13 -13.27
C ALA A 615 2.00 -21.24 -14.56
N ASP A 616 1.39 -21.69 -15.65
CA ASP A 616 2.09 -22.06 -16.90
C ASP A 616 2.91 -20.92 -17.53
N SER A 617 2.55 -19.66 -17.25
CA SER A 617 3.29 -18.48 -17.72
C SER A 617 4.49 -18.09 -16.86
N PHE A 618 4.70 -18.76 -15.73
CA PHE A 618 5.77 -18.44 -14.78
C PHE A 618 6.99 -19.34 -14.97
N THR A 619 8.16 -18.73 -15.00
CA THR A 619 9.45 -19.40 -14.90
C THR A 619 10.41 -18.47 -14.18
N PHE A 620 11.14 -18.98 -13.20
CA PHE A 620 12.10 -18.19 -12.43
C PHE A 620 13.37 -17.95 -13.25
N GLN A 621 13.52 -16.74 -13.75
CA GLN A 621 14.53 -16.37 -14.75
C GLN A 621 15.90 -16.23 -14.09
N GLY A 622 16.86 -17.09 -14.48
CA GLY A 622 18.25 -16.97 -13.99
C GLY A 622 19.05 -15.80 -14.57
N SER A 623 18.59 -15.22 -15.68
CA SER A 623 19.28 -14.15 -16.39
C SER A 623 18.26 -13.13 -16.89
N PRO A 624 17.73 -12.29 -15.99
CA PRO A 624 16.72 -11.30 -16.34
C PRO A 624 17.30 -10.22 -17.28
N GLN A 625 16.44 -9.62 -18.10
CA GLN A 625 16.85 -8.50 -18.98
C GLN A 625 16.80 -7.15 -18.27
N THR A 626 15.93 -7.01 -17.27
CA THR A 626 15.76 -5.83 -16.43
C THR A 626 15.65 -6.25 -14.96
N TYR A 627 15.99 -5.35 -14.04
CA TYR A 627 15.87 -5.60 -12.61
C TYR A 627 14.42 -5.50 -12.14
N ASN A 628 13.57 -6.45 -12.53
CA ASN A 628 12.16 -6.49 -12.17
C ASN A 628 11.92 -7.26 -10.86
N TYR A 629 11.72 -6.53 -9.77
CA TYR A 629 11.38 -7.07 -8.44
C TYR A 629 9.87 -6.99 -8.14
N ASN A 630 9.02 -6.84 -9.15
CA ASN A 630 7.58 -6.99 -8.99
C ASN A 630 7.22 -8.46 -8.70
N ALA A 631 5.97 -8.71 -8.31
CA ALA A 631 5.49 -10.05 -8.01
C ALA A 631 4.69 -10.63 -9.17
N PHE A 632 4.97 -11.90 -9.52
CA PHE A 632 4.00 -12.70 -10.26
C PHE A 632 3.08 -13.38 -9.25
N VAL A 633 1.76 -13.25 -9.44
CA VAL A 633 0.75 -13.78 -8.50
C VAL A 633 -0.24 -14.67 -9.27
N ALA A 634 -0.59 -15.81 -8.68
CA ALA A 634 -1.59 -16.72 -9.23
C ALA A 634 -2.44 -17.33 -8.13
N SER A 635 -3.64 -17.80 -8.48
CA SER A 635 -4.53 -18.45 -7.54
C SER A 635 -5.41 -19.51 -8.21
N ALA A 636 -5.82 -20.52 -7.46
CA ALA A 636 -6.86 -21.47 -7.86
C ALA A 636 -7.83 -21.72 -6.69
N SER A 637 -9.04 -22.13 -7.03
CA SER A 637 -10.10 -22.48 -6.08
C SER A 637 -10.71 -23.81 -6.49
N ALA A 638 -11.17 -24.59 -5.52
CA ALA A 638 -12.01 -25.76 -5.76
C ALA A 638 -13.28 -25.34 -6.53
N GLU A 639 -13.78 -26.24 -7.39
CA GLU A 639 -15.00 -26.04 -8.17
C GLU A 639 -16.24 -25.88 -7.30
#